data_AF-A0A067N425-F1
#
_entry.id   AF-A0A067N425-F1
#
_cell.length_a   1.000
_cell.length_b   1.000
_cell.length_c   1.000
_cell.angle_alpha   90.00
_cell.angle_beta   90.00
_cell.angle_gamma   90.00
#
_symmetry.space_group_name_H-M   'P 1'
#
loop_
_entity.id
_entity.type
_entity.pdbx_description
1 polymer ?
#
loop_
_entity_poly.entity_id
_entity_poly.type
_entity_poly.pdbx_seq_one_letter_code
_entity_poly.pdbx_strand_id
1 'polypeptide(L)'
;RNSPTCTTDPATLIALAIQQLSETSLACLIGSDSTSDPQHNTRNLIATTATSHSNALSITPMNDAEAALLVALRESKAEAAHLRRRTLELQATNILNEAYCKTLREQLAFKEKGGGSRKRGKLMGDGLPVLLSGDAFFDRVVEAEILHKRQEQAVVARREARVGIQGAIDEWKKLTEERRTEVAARHAQYHADMEVWEAGKVSAKLAKKRFGQLKPKLGKLPPTIPRPKVPKDVVEGSEEEIEMDDEDEDEQSDSDA
;
A
#
# COMPACT_ATOMS: atom_id res chain seq x y z
N ARG A 1 -26.23 1.46 81.42
CA ARG A 1 -25.89 2.44 80.35
C ARG A 1 -25.08 1.66 79.33
N ASN A 2 -25.73 1.20 78.26
CA ASN A 2 -25.15 0.27 77.29
C ASN A 2 -24.47 1.07 76.19
N SER A 3 -23.19 0.84 75.98
CA SER A 3 -22.43 1.36 74.84
C SER A 3 -22.69 0.48 73.62
N PRO A 4 -23.06 1.03 72.45
CA PRO A 4 -23.15 0.24 71.24
C PRO A 4 -21.75 0.07 70.64
N THR A 5 -21.26 -1.16 70.58
CA THR A 5 -20.09 -1.53 69.78
C THR A 5 -20.50 -1.53 68.31
N CYS A 6 -20.03 -0.54 67.55
CA CYS A 6 -20.19 -0.48 66.11
C CYS A 6 -19.33 -1.57 65.47
N THR A 7 -19.95 -2.66 65.02
CA THR A 7 -19.31 -3.65 64.15
C THR A 7 -19.38 -3.12 62.73
N THR A 8 -18.36 -2.38 62.30
CA THR A 8 -18.19 -1.99 60.89
C THR A 8 -17.81 -3.22 60.06
N ASP A 9 -18.68 -3.56 59.12
CA ASP A 9 -18.49 -4.64 58.15
C ASP A 9 -17.21 -4.40 57.32
N PRO A 10 -16.27 -5.36 57.23
CA PRO A 10 -15.05 -5.20 56.44
C PRO A 10 -15.30 -4.82 54.98
N ALA A 11 -16.43 -5.24 54.39
CA ALA A 11 -16.80 -4.86 53.03
C ALA A 11 -17.04 -3.35 52.89
N THR A 12 -17.65 -2.73 53.89
CA THR A 12 -17.89 -1.27 53.91
C THR A 12 -16.60 -0.47 54.10
N LEU A 13 -15.65 -0.98 54.90
CA LEU A 13 -14.33 -0.34 55.06
C LEU A 13 -13.51 -0.40 53.77
N ILE A 14 -13.57 -1.52 53.04
CA ILE A 14 -12.89 -1.67 51.75
C ILE A 14 -13.51 -0.72 50.71
N ALA A 15 -14.83 -0.64 50.64
CA ALA A 15 -15.51 0.27 49.71
C ALA A 15 -15.16 1.74 49.99
N LEU A 16 -15.08 2.13 51.27
CA LEU A 16 -14.71 3.48 51.69
C LEU A 16 -13.24 3.78 51.36
N ALA A 17 -12.34 2.81 51.53
CA ALA A 17 -10.94 2.94 51.14
C ALA A 17 -10.77 3.07 49.61
N ILE A 18 -11.54 2.31 48.82
CA ILE A 18 -11.55 2.43 47.34
C ILE A 18 -12.05 3.82 46.92
N GLN A 19 -13.10 4.33 47.57
CA GLN A 19 -13.63 5.66 47.31
C GLN A 19 -12.61 6.75 47.66
N GLN A 20 -11.96 6.66 48.83
CA GLN A 20 -10.90 7.60 49.23
C GLN A 20 -9.71 7.57 48.26
N LEU A 21 -9.31 6.38 47.80
CA LEU A 21 -8.23 6.24 46.81
C LEU A 21 -8.62 6.88 45.47
N SER A 22 -9.90 6.80 45.06
CA SER A 22 -10.40 7.41 43.82
C SER A 22 -10.41 8.95 43.84
N GLU A 23 -10.41 9.54 45.04
CA GLU A 23 -10.35 11.00 45.22
C GLU A 23 -8.90 11.53 45.28
N THR A 24 -7.90 10.63 45.30
CA THR A 24 -6.48 11.00 45.27
C THR A 24 -5.88 10.89 43.87
N SER A 25 -4.65 11.39 43.69
CA SER A 25 -3.87 11.24 42.45
C SER A 25 -3.54 9.78 42.08
N LEU A 26 -3.95 8.82 42.91
CA LEU A 26 -3.84 7.37 42.69
C LEU A 26 -5.10 6.75 42.08
N ALA A 27 -6.10 7.54 41.69
CA ALA A 27 -7.33 7.06 41.03
C ALA A 27 -7.06 6.18 39.80
N CYS A 28 -5.93 6.41 39.12
CA CYS A 28 -5.47 5.61 37.99
C CYS A 28 -5.12 4.16 38.33
N LEU A 29 -4.97 3.78 39.60
CA LEU A 29 -4.77 2.38 40.02
C LEU A 29 -6.08 1.60 40.19
N ILE A 30 -7.22 2.29 40.27
CA ILE A 30 -8.56 1.68 40.45
C ILE A 30 -9.27 1.49 39.10
N GLY A 31 -8.66 1.98 38.01
CA GLY A 31 -9.10 1.75 36.64
C GLY A 31 -9.28 0.25 36.41
N SER A 32 -10.53 -0.14 36.16
CA SER A 32 -10.93 -1.52 35.96
C SER A 32 -10.39 -2.03 34.63
N ASP A 33 -9.14 -2.49 34.61
CA ASP A 33 -8.61 -3.29 33.52
C ASP A 33 -9.28 -4.67 33.61
N SER A 34 -10.52 -4.73 33.12
CA SER A 34 -11.27 -5.97 32.95
C SER A 34 -10.50 -6.83 31.95
N THR A 35 -9.77 -7.81 32.47
CA THR A 35 -8.93 -8.74 31.73
C THR A 35 -9.79 -9.75 30.97
N SER A 36 -10.27 -9.36 29.78
CA SER A 36 -10.77 -10.34 28.80
C SER A 36 -9.91 -10.44 27.53
N ASP A 37 -8.96 -9.53 27.31
CA ASP A 37 -8.07 -9.59 26.14
C ASP A 37 -6.61 -9.24 26.52
N PRO A 38 -5.65 -10.16 26.33
CA PRO A 38 -4.23 -9.87 26.58
C PRO A 38 -3.59 -8.93 25.53
N GLN A 39 -4.37 -8.35 24.62
CA GLN A 39 -3.85 -7.64 23.44
C GLN A 39 -3.80 -6.11 23.53
N HIS A 40 -4.26 -5.48 24.62
CA HIS A 40 -4.42 -4.01 24.64
C HIS A 40 -3.75 -3.27 25.81
N ASN A 41 -2.70 -3.82 26.41
CA ASN A 41 -1.99 -3.17 27.51
C ASN A 41 -0.88 -2.18 27.07
N THR A 42 -0.88 -1.74 25.81
CA THR A 42 0.01 -0.65 25.33
C THR A 42 -0.56 0.75 25.58
N ARG A 43 -1.78 0.87 26.10
CA ARG A 43 -2.42 2.18 26.37
C ARG A 43 -1.82 2.95 27.53
N ASN A 44 -1.07 2.30 28.41
CA ASN A 44 -0.34 2.96 29.46
C ASN A 44 1.00 3.47 28.91
N LEU A 45 0.93 4.53 28.07
CA LEU A 45 2.10 5.37 27.84
C LEU A 45 2.60 5.79 29.22
N ILE A 46 3.83 5.39 29.54
CA ILE A 46 4.49 5.74 30.79
C ILE A 46 4.35 7.25 30.94
N ALA A 47 3.55 7.67 31.92
CA ALA A 47 3.40 9.07 32.25
C ALA A 47 4.82 9.62 32.44
N THR A 48 5.21 10.55 31.59
CA THR A 48 6.45 11.30 31.75
C THR A 48 6.27 12.15 32.98
N THR A 49 6.54 11.59 34.16
CA THR A 49 6.65 12.38 35.39
C THR A 49 7.84 13.29 35.17
N ALA A 50 7.53 14.52 34.78
CA ALA A 50 8.49 15.60 34.57
C ALA A 50 9.39 15.65 35.80
N THR A 51 10.67 15.46 35.55
CA THR A 51 11.73 15.32 36.53
C THR A 51 11.86 16.60 37.37
N SER A 52 11.12 16.67 38.48
CA SER A 52 11.21 17.79 39.42
C SER A 52 12.42 17.68 40.38
N HIS A 53 13.18 16.59 40.34
CA HIS A 53 14.26 16.30 41.30
C HIS A 53 15.67 16.71 40.82
N SER A 54 15.81 17.47 39.73
CA SER A 54 17.13 17.90 39.25
C SER A 54 17.86 18.76 40.30
N ASN A 55 17.12 19.61 41.01
CA ASN A 55 17.66 20.52 42.02
C ASN A 55 18.11 19.80 43.30
N ALA A 56 17.60 18.60 43.57
CA ALA A 56 17.94 17.83 44.77
C ALA A 56 19.32 17.15 44.66
N LEU A 57 19.78 16.85 43.43
CA LEU A 57 21.06 16.18 43.19
C LEU A 57 22.26 17.14 43.18
N SER A 58 22.01 18.45 43.11
CA SER A 58 23.02 19.52 43.14
C SER A 58 23.31 20.06 44.54
N ILE A 59 22.65 19.52 45.57
CA ILE A 59 22.88 19.94 46.96
C ILE A 59 24.24 19.41 47.43
N THR A 60 25.07 20.30 47.97
CA THR A 60 26.31 19.92 48.65
C THR A 60 25.94 19.39 50.04
N PRO A 61 26.21 18.10 50.36
CA PRO A 61 25.88 17.56 51.66
C PRO A 61 26.71 18.23 52.75
N MET A 62 26.07 18.63 53.85
CA MET A 62 26.76 19.18 55.03
C MET A 62 27.03 18.11 56.09
N ASN A 63 26.33 16.97 56.03
CA ASN A 63 26.42 15.89 57.00
C ASN A 63 26.56 14.52 56.30
N ASP A 64 27.19 13.54 56.97
CA ASP A 64 27.38 12.17 56.46
C ASP A 64 26.05 11.48 56.16
N ALA A 65 25.01 11.76 56.95
CA ALA A 65 23.66 11.25 56.71
C ALA A 65 23.05 11.78 55.39
N GLU A 66 23.30 13.04 55.05
CA GLU A 66 22.85 13.65 53.79
C GLU A 66 23.62 13.06 52.60
N ALA A 67 24.93 12.81 52.77
CA ALA A 67 25.74 12.14 51.77
C ALA A 67 25.20 10.73 51.46
N ALA A 68 24.86 9.94 52.49
CA ALA A 68 24.27 8.62 52.33
C ALA A 68 22.91 8.67 51.60
N LEU A 69 22.05 9.63 51.94
CA LEU A 69 20.76 9.82 51.27
C LEU A 69 20.91 10.20 49.79
N LEU A 70 21.89 11.06 49.46
CA LEU A 70 22.19 11.42 48.07
C LEU A 70 22.70 10.23 47.26
N VAL A 71 23.49 9.33 47.86
CA VAL A 71 23.91 8.07 47.22
C VAL A 71 22.70 7.19 46.93
N ALA A 72 21.86 6.91 47.94
CA ALA A 72 20.65 6.12 47.76
C ALA A 72 19.70 6.71 46.71
N LEU A 73 19.57 8.05 46.66
CA LEU A 73 18.77 8.75 45.66
C LEU A 73 19.33 8.58 44.24
N ARG A 74 20.66 8.61 44.08
CA ARG A 74 21.33 8.37 42.79
C ARG A 74 21.16 6.92 42.33
N GLU A 75 21.34 5.96 43.23
CA GLU A 75 21.14 4.54 42.96
C GLU A 75 19.69 4.26 42.54
N SER A 76 18.71 4.70 43.34
CA SER A 76 17.29 4.57 43.01
C SER A 76 16.94 5.20 41.66
N LYS A 77 17.52 6.37 41.34
CA LYS A 77 17.33 7.01 40.03
C LYS A 77 17.94 6.19 38.89
N ALA A 78 19.10 5.59 39.10
CA ALA A 78 19.76 4.73 38.11
C ALA A 78 18.93 3.46 37.87
N GLU A 79 18.41 2.82 38.92
CA GLU A 79 17.52 1.66 38.83
C GLU A 79 16.21 2.01 38.11
N ALA A 80 15.58 3.13 38.45
CA ALA A 80 14.38 3.60 37.77
C ALA A 80 14.64 3.87 36.28
N ALA A 81 15.79 4.45 35.94
CA ALA A 81 16.19 4.65 34.54
C ALA A 81 16.45 3.32 33.81
N HIS A 82 16.98 2.31 34.49
CA HIS A 82 17.17 0.97 33.96
C HIS A 82 15.82 0.28 33.69
N LEU A 83 14.91 0.27 34.67
CA LEU A 83 13.58 -0.32 34.52
C LEU A 83 12.76 0.36 33.42
N ARG A 84 12.87 1.69 33.28
CA ARG A 84 12.24 2.43 32.18
C ARG A 84 12.75 1.97 30.82
N ARG A 85 14.07 1.85 30.65
CA ARG A 85 14.67 1.33 29.41
C ARG A 85 14.16 -0.08 29.11
N ARG A 86 14.15 -0.96 30.12
CA ARG A 86 13.65 -2.32 29.96
C ARG A 86 12.17 -2.38 29.57
N THR A 87 11.36 -1.50 30.13
CA THR A 87 9.93 -1.42 29.81
C THR A 87 9.73 -0.94 28.37
N LEU A 88 10.50 0.05 27.91
CA LEU A 88 10.47 0.52 26.52
C LEU A 88 10.87 -0.60 25.54
N GLU A 89 11.91 -1.37 25.84
CA GLU A 89 12.31 -2.53 25.05
C GLU A 89 11.16 -3.55 24.94
N LEU A 90 10.54 -3.90 26.07
CA LEU A 90 9.42 -4.84 26.09
C LEU A 90 8.23 -4.32 25.28
N GLN A 91 7.89 -3.03 25.41
CA GLN A 91 6.83 -2.41 24.61
C GLN A 91 7.15 -2.47 23.12
N ALA A 92 8.38 -2.12 22.72
CA ALA A 92 8.81 -2.16 21.32
C ALA A 92 8.72 -3.59 20.75
N THR A 93 9.18 -4.59 21.49
CA THR A 93 9.09 -6.01 21.04
C THR A 93 7.64 -6.48 20.94
N ASN A 94 6.75 -6.05 21.84
CA ASN A 94 5.34 -6.42 21.78
C ASN A 94 4.65 -5.84 20.55
N ILE A 95 4.85 -4.53 20.28
CA ILE A 95 4.31 -3.87 19.08
C ILE A 95 4.79 -4.57 17.81
N LEU A 96 6.08 -4.94 17.75
CA LEU A 96 6.63 -5.66 16.61
C LEU A 96 6.00 -7.05 16.45
N ASN A 97 5.83 -7.78 17.55
CA ASN A 97 5.19 -9.10 17.53
C ASN A 97 3.72 -9.00 17.10
N GLU A 98 2.99 -7.99 17.55
CA GLU A 98 1.61 -7.76 17.15
C GLU A 98 1.50 -7.48 15.64
N ALA A 99 2.35 -6.59 15.12
CA ALA A 99 2.41 -6.30 13.69
C ALA A 99 2.73 -7.56 12.87
N TYR A 100 3.70 -8.35 13.31
CA TYR A 100 4.05 -9.62 12.66
C TYR A 100 2.90 -10.65 12.71
N CYS A 101 2.26 -10.81 13.87
CA CYS A 101 1.13 -11.74 14.00
C CYS A 101 -0.04 -11.32 13.11
N LYS A 102 -0.29 -10.01 12.99
CA LYS A 102 -1.33 -9.47 12.12
C LYS A 102 -1.06 -9.82 10.66
N THR A 103 0.14 -9.55 10.15
CA THR A 103 0.50 -9.88 8.75
C THR A 103 0.45 -11.38 8.49
N LEU A 104 0.90 -12.20 9.43
CA LEU A 104 0.83 -13.66 9.31
C LEU A 104 -0.63 -14.15 9.23
N ARG A 105 -1.52 -13.63 10.08
CA ARG A 105 -2.96 -13.96 10.04
C ARG A 105 -3.59 -13.54 8.71
N GLU A 106 -3.24 -12.36 8.20
CA GLU A 106 -3.72 -11.88 6.90
C GLU A 106 -3.26 -12.77 5.75
N GLN A 107 -1.98 -13.17 5.75
CA GLN A 107 -1.43 -14.10 4.76
C GLN A 107 -2.10 -15.48 4.83
N LEU A 108 -2.34 -16.01 6.03
CA LEU A 108 -3.06 -17.27 6.20
C LEU A 108 -4.51 -17.15 5.71
N ALA A 109 -5.22 -16.09 6.10
CA ALA A 109 -6.59 -15.85 5.65
C ALA A 109 -6.67 -15.69 4.12
N PHE A 110 -5.68 -15.05 3.50
CA PHE A 110 -5.58 -14.95 2.04
C PHE A 110 -5.36 -16.31 1.40
N LYS A 111 -4.43 -17.13 1.92
CA LYS A 111 -4.17 -18.49 1.43
C LYS A 111 -5.37 -19.41 1.61
N GLU A 112 -6.09 -19.32 2.71
CA GLU A 112 -7.30 -20.11 2.96
C GLU A 112 -8.43 -19.71 2.01
N LYS A 113 -8.67 -18.41 1.81
CA LYS A 113 -9.64 -17.91 0.84
C LYS A 113 -9.26 -18.28 -0.60
N GLY A 114 -7.98 -18.20 -0.96
CA GLY A 114 -7.49 -18.58 -2.29
C GLY A 114 -7.49 -20.09 -2.53
N GLY A 115 -7.21 -20.88 -1.48
CA GLY A 115 -7.18 -22.35 -1.51
C GLY A 115 -8.55 -23.01 -1.48
N GLY A 116 -9.60 -22.27 -1.09
CA GLY A 116 -11.00 -22.67 -1.16
C GLY A 116 -11.65 -22.47 -2.54
N SER A 117 -10.91 -21.91 -3.52
CA SER A 117 -11.32 -22.02 -4.91
C SER A 117 -11.41 -23.51 -5.25
N ARG A 118 -12.55 -23.94 -5.79
CA ARG A 118 -12.80 -25.33 -6.19
C ARG A 118 -11.63 -25.79 -7.07
N LYS A 119 -10.67 -26.51 -6.47
CA LYS A 119 -9.53 -27.04 -7.21
C LYS A 119 -10.12 -27.85 -8.37
N ARG A 120 -9.67 -27.58 -9.59
CA ARG A 120 -10.14 -28.27 -10.81
C ARG A 120 -10.21 -29.77 -10.52
N GLY A 121 -11.39 -30.36 -10.74
CA GLY A 121 -11.64 -31.79 -10.53
C GLY A 121 -12.20 -32.21 -9.17
N LYS A 122 -12.38 -31.30 -8.20
CA LYS A 122 -13.09 -31.65 -6.94
C LYS A 122 -14.59 -31.37 -7.04
N LEU A 123 -15.38 -32.41 -6.80
CA LEU A 123 -16.84 -32.32 -6.71
C LEU A 123 -17.30 -31.48 -5.50
N MET A 124 -16.54 -31.57 -4.39
CA MET A 124 -16.77 -30.83 -3.15
C MET A 124 -15.57 -29.92 -2.85
N GLY A 125 -15.84 -28.62 -2.66
CA GLY A 125 -14.81 -27.58 -2.50
C GLY A 125 -14.21 -27.47 -1.09
N ASP A 126 -14.90 -28.01 -0.10
CA ASP A 126 -14.53 -28.01 1.33
C ASP A 126 -13.47 -29.07 1.68
N GLY A 127 -13.29 -30.08 0.82
CA GLY A 127 -12.31 -31.15 1.01
C GLY A 127 -12.65 -32.13 2.14
N LEU A 128 -13.86 -32.03 2.69
CA LEU A 128 -14.38 -32.97 3.68
C LEU A 128 -15.05 -34.16 2.97
N PRO A 129 -14.90 -35.39 3.49
CA PRO A 129 -15.63 -36.53 2.96
C PRO A 129 -17.12 -36.38 3.29
N VAL A 130 -17.96 -36.29 2.25
CA VAL A 130 -19.42 -36.25 2.37
C VAL A 130 -19.99 -37.51 1.77
N LEU A 131 -20.85 -38.22 2.52
CA LEU A 131 -21.58 -39.36 1.99
C LEU A 131 -22.81 -38.85 1.23
N LEU A 132 -22.77 -38.93 -0.09
CA LEU A 132 -23.90 -38.55 -0.95
C LEU A 132 -24.73 -39.79 -1.31
N SER A 133 -26.04 -39.63 -1.29
CA SER A 133 -26.96 -40.59 -1.92
C SER A 133 -26.75 -40.61 -3.44
N GLY A 134 -27.01 -41.74 -4.10
CA GLY A 134 -26.70 -41.95 -5.53
C GLY A 134 -27.21 -40.84 -6.46
N ASP A 135 -28.45 -40.39 -6.27
CA ASP A 135 -29.06 -39.34 -7.09
C ASP A 135 -28.36 -37.98 -6.87
N ALA A 136 -28.12 -37.62 -5.61
CA ALA A 136 -27.43 -36.37 -5.27
C ALA A 136 -25.98 -36.35 -5.76
N PHE A 137 -25.31 -37.52 -5.83
CA PHE A 137 -24.00 -37.64 -6.45
C PHE A 137 -24.08 -37.41 -7.97
N PHE A 138 -25.05 -38.04 -8.64
CA PHE A 138 -25.24 -37.92 -10.09
C PHE A 138 -25.47 -36.47 -10.51
N ASP A 139 -26.41 -35.77 -9.85
CA ASP A 139 -26.72 -34.37 -10.15
C ASP A 139 -25.47 -33.47 -10.03
N ARG A 140 -24.67 -33.68 -8.99
CA ARG A 140 -23.43 -32.93 -8.76
C ARG A 140 -22.38 -33.18 -9.84
N VAL A 141 -22.26 -34.41 -10.32
CA VAL A 141 -21.33 -34.76 -11.40
C VAL A 141 -21.75 -34.09 -12.70
N VAL A 142 -23.05 -34.11 -13.02
CA VAL A 142 -23.60 -33.44 -14.20
C VAL A 142 -23.37 -31.92 -14.13
N GLU A 143 -23.65 -31.29 -12.99
CA GLU A 143 -23.38 -29.86 -12.78
C GLU A 143 -21.89 -29.53 -12.97
N ALA A 144 -21.00 -30.35 -12.41
CA ALA A 144 -19.55 -30.16 -12.54
C ALA A 144 -19.08 -30.26 -13.99
N GLU A 145 -19.62 -31.21 -14.76
CA GLU A 145 -19.29 -31.38 -16.18
C GLU A 145 -19.78 -30.21 -17.03
N ILE A 146 -21.00 -29.71 -16.78
CA ILE A 146 -21.55 -28.53 -17.45
C ILE A 146 -20.69 -27.29 -17.14
N LEU A 147 -20.32 -27.10 -15.88
CA LEU A 147 -19.45 -26.00 -15.46
C LEU A 147 -18.06 -26.11 -16.10
N HIS A 148 -17.49 -27.31 -16.18
CA HIS A 148 -16.20 -27.54 -16.83
C HIS A 148 -16.25 -27.16 -18.30
N LYS A 149 -17.25 -27.64 -19.05
CA LYS A 149 -17.43 -27.30 -20.47
C LYS A 149 -17.58 -25.80 -20.68
N ARG A 150 -18.35 -25.11 -19.81
CA ARG A 150 -18.47 -23.64 -19.86
C ARG A 150 -17.14 -22.93 -19.60
N GLN A 151 -16.33 -23.42 -18.66
CA GLN A 151 -15.01 -22.85 -18.39
C GLN A 151 -14.05 -23.04 -19.57
N GLU A 152 -14.02 -24.22 -20.17
CA GLU A 152 -13.20 -24.50 -21.36
C GLU A 152 -13.59 -23.59 -22.53
N GLN A 153 -14.89 -23.46 -22.79
CA GLN A 153 -15.41 -22.55 -23.82
C GLN A 153 -15.04 -21.10 -23.53
N ALA A 154 -15.11 -20.66 -22.27
CA ALA A 154 -14.71 -19.32 -21.88
C ALA A 154 -13.21 -19.09 -22.07
N VAL A 155 -12.36 -20.07 -21.77
CA VAL A 155 -10.90 -19.99 -22.00
C VAL A 155 -10.59 -19.89 -23.49
N VAL A 156 -11.24 -20.71 -24.31
CA VAL A 156 -11.08 -20.68 -25.78
C VAL A 156 -11.53 -19.33 -26.34
N ALA A 157 -12.73 -18.86 -25.96
CA ALA A 157 -13.26 -17.57 -26.40
C ALA A 157 -12.35 -16.39 -26.00
N ARG A 158 -11.77 -16.42 -24.79
CA ARG A 158 -10.78 -15.41 -24.36
C ARG A 158 -9.49 -15.47 -25.17
N ARG A 159 -9.04 -16.66 -25.57
CA ARG A 159 -7.85 -16.82 -26.43
C ARG A 159 -8.13 -16.26 -27.83
N GLU A 160 -9.27 -16.58 -28.41
CA GLU A 160 -9.67 -16.06 -29.73
C GLU A 160 -9.82 -14.53 -29.72
N ALA A 161 -10.44 -13.97 -28.68
CA ALA A 161 -10.53 -12.52 -28.50
C ALA A 161 -9.14 -11.86 -28.42
N ARG A 162 -8.17 -12.47 -27.72
CA ARG A 162 -6.79 -11.98 -27.66
C ARG A 162 -6.12 -11.99 -29.02
N VAL A 163 -6.25 -13.08 -29.77
CA VAL A 163 -5.68 -13.19 -31.13
C VAL A 163 -6.29 -12.13 -32.05
N GLY A 164 -7.60 -11.91 -31.99
CA GLY A 164 -8.26 -10.88 -32.78
C GLY A 164 -7.80 -9.45 -32.44
N ILE A 165 -7.67 -9.14 -31.14
CA ILE A 165 -7.17 -7.83 -30.69
C ILE A 165 -5.71 -7.63 -31.10
N GLN A 166 -4.87 -8.65 -30.94
CA GLN A 166 -3.46 -8.58 -31.32
C GLN A 166 -3.31 -8.31 -32.82
N GLY A 167 -4.07 -9.02 -33.66
CA GLY A 167 -4.09 -8.76 -35.10
C GLY A 167 -4.46 -7.31 -35.44
N ALA A 168 -5.49 -6.76 -34.78
CA ALA A 168 -5.87 -5.36 -34.99
C ALA A 168 -4.80 -4.36 -34.53
N ILE A 169 -4.07 -4.66 -33.46
CA ILE A 169 -2.93 -3.84 -32.99
C ILE A 169 -1.78 -3.90 -34.00
N ASP A 170 -1.46 -5.08 -34.53
CA ASP A 170 -0.37 -5.25 -35.49
C ASP A 170 -0.67 -4.53 -36.82
N GLU A 171 -1.92 -4.59 -37.29
CA GLU A 171 -2.37 -3.80 -38.45
C GLU A 171 -2.28 -2.30 -38.19
N TRP A 172 -2.70 -1.84 -37.01
CA TRP A 172 -2.59 -0.44 -36.62
C TRP A 172 -1.12 0.03 -36.57
N LYS A 173 -0.20 -0.79 -36.06
CA LYS A 173 1.24 -0.49 -36.04
C LYS A 173 1.80 -0.29 -37.45
N LYS A 174 1.46 -1.19 -38.39
CA LYS A 174 1.88 -1.08 -39.80
C LYS A 174 1.42 0.22 -40.44
N LEU A 175 0.13 0.54 -40.29
CA LEU A 175 -0.44 1.78 -40.86
C LEU A 175 0.16 3.03 -40.22
N THR A 176 0.50 2.96 -38.93
CA THR A 176 1.14 4.07 -38.21
C THR A 176 2.57 4.31 -38.70
N GLU A 177 3.32 3.24 -38.96
CA GLU A 177 4.67 3.34 -39.50
C GLU A 177 4.66 3.86 -40.94
N GLU A 178 3.76 3.37 -41.80
CA GLU A 178 3.55 3.91 -43.14
C GLU A 178 3.26 5.42 -43.09
N ARG A 179 2.33 5.83 -42.23
CA ARG A 179 2.04 7.25 -41.99
C ARG A 179 3.28 8.03 -41.53
N ARG A 180 4.08 7.48 -40.62
CA ARG A 180 5.31 8.11 -40.11
C ARG A 180 6.29 8.37 -41.25
N THR A 181 6.50 7.39 -42.13
CA THR A 181 7.39 7.55 -43.28
C THR A 181 6.90 8.60 -44.28
N GLU A 182 5.59 8.67 -44.56
CA GLU A 182 5.01 9.69 -45.43
C GLU A 182 5.13 11.10 -44.85
N VAL A 183 4.89 11.24 -43.55
CA VAL A 183 5.06 12.52 -42.83
C VAL A 183 6.52 12.94 -42.88
N ALA A 184 7.45 12.05 -42.55
CA ALA A 184 8.89 12.32 -42.60
C ALA A 184 9.34 12.76 -44.00
N ALA A 185 8.89 12.07 -45.06
CA ALA A 185 9.21 12.45 -46.44
C ALA A 185 8.68 13.85 -46.79
N ARG A 186 7.47 14.21 -46.33
CA ARG A 186 6.89 15.55 -46.57
C ARG A 186 7.63 16.64 -45.82
N HIS A 187 8.06 16.36 -44.59
CA HIS A 187 8.92 17.26 -43.83
C HIS A 187 10.26 17.45 -44.53
N ALA A 188 10.90 16.37 -44.99
CA ALA A 188 12.17 16.45 -45.72
C ALA A 188 12.06 17.31 -47.00
N GLN A 189 10.99 17.15 -47.78
CA GLN A 189 10.72 17.99 -48.94
C GLN A 189 10.55 19.46 -48.57
N TYR A 190 9.78 19.75 -47.52
CA TYR A 190 9.60 21.12 -47.03
C TYR A 190 10.91 21.75 -46.56
N HIS A 191 11.78 21.00 -45.86
CA HIS A 191 13.09 21.47 -45.45
C HIS A 191 13.99 21.76 -46.64
N ALA A 192 14.03 20.88 -47.65
CA ALA A 192 14.78 21.12 -48.88
C ALA A 192 14.28 22.37 -49.64
N ASP A 193 12.95 22.54 -49.78
CA ASP A 193 12.36 23.73 -50.40
C ASP A 193 12.68 25.01 -49.61
N MET A 194 12.69 24.91 -48.29
CA MET A 194 13.07 26.01 -47.38
C MET A 194 14.53 26.41 -47.56
N GLU A 195 15.45 25.46 -47.64
CA GLU A 195 16.88 25.72 -47.90
C GLU A 195 17.08 26.44 -49.25
N VAL A 196 16.40 25.97 -50.30
CA VAL A 196 16.44 26.60 -51.64
C VAL A 196 15.90 28.04 -51.57
N TRP A 197 14.80 28.24 -50.86
CA TRP A 197 14.19 29.56 -50.68
C TRP A 197 15.10 30.51 -49.90
N GLU A 198 15.75 30.03 -48.84
CA GLU A 198 16.69 30.81 -48.04
C GLU A 198 17.96 31.17 -48.82
N ALA A 199 18.53 30.22 -49.56
CA ALA A 199 19.65 30.46 -50.47
C ALA A 199 19.28 31.51 -51.53
N GLY A 200 18.10 31.38 -52.15
CA GLY A 200 17.59 32.35 -53.11
C GLY A 200 17.41 33.76 -52.50
N LYS A 201 16.92 33.83 -51.26
CA LYS A 201 16.79 35.09 -50.51
C LYS A 201 18.15 35.74 -50.24
N VAL A 202 19.16 34.95 -49.87
CA VAL A 202 20.54 35.45 -49.65
C VAL A 202 21.14 35.95 -50.97
N SER A 203 21.02 35.20 -52.06
CA SER A 203 21.53 35.63 -53.38
C SER A 203 20.85 36.92 -53.88
N ALA A 204 19.54 37.07 -53.69
CA ALA A 204 18.81 38.28 -54.07
C ALA A 204 19.26 39.51 -53.25
N LYS A 205 19.53 39.33 -51.94
CA LYS A 205 20.09 40.37 -51.09
C LYS A 205 21.48 40.80 -51.57
N LEU A 206 22.38 39.86 -51.87
CA LEU A 206 23.72 40.15 -52.39
C LEU A 206 23.66 40.94 -53.72
N ALA A 207 22.74 40.56 -54.60
CA ALA A 207 22.50 41.25 -55.87
C ALA A 207 21.74 42.59 -55.75
N LYS A 208 21.35 42.99 -54.53
CA LYS A 208 20.50 44.17 -54.26
C LYS A 208 19.19 44.19 -55.07
N LYS A 209 18.62 43.02 -55.35
CA LYS A 209 17.34 42.85 -56.06
C LYS A 209 16.23 42.48 -55.07
N ARG A 210 14.98 42.84 -55.40
CA ARG A 210 13.81 42.41 -54.60
C ARG A 210 13.58 40.90 -54.79
N PHE A 211 13.43 40.18 -53.70
CA PHE A 211 13.10 38.75 -53.70
C PHE A 211 11.57 38.57 -53.70
N GLY A 212 11.04 37.93 -54.74
CA GLY A 212 9.59 37.80 -54.97
C GLY A 212 9.03 36.39 -54.79
N GLN A 213 9.86 35.39 -54.48
CA GLN A 213 9.40 34.03 -54.28
C GLN A 213 8.68 33.87 -52.95
N LEU A 214 7.50 33.25 -52.97
CA LEU A 214 6.72 32.99 -51.76
C LEU A 214 7.43 31.95 -50.90
N LYS A 215 7.33 32.11 -49.57
CA LYS A 215 7.89 31.14 -48.62
C LYS A 215 7.17 29.78 -48.81
N PRO A 216 7.92 28.66 -48.92
CA PRO A 216 7.35 27.33 -48.90
C PRO A 216 6.44 27.14 -47.67
N LYS A 217 5.40 26.32 -47.81
CA LYS A 217 4.47 25.99 -46.72
C LYS A 217 4.33 24.48 -46.63
N LEU A 218 4.44 23.93 -45.42
CA LEU A 218 4.15 22.53 -45.16
C LEU A 218 2.64 22.32 -45.35
N GLY A 219 2.26 21.51 -46.35
CA GLY A 219 0.87 21.20 -46.65
C GLY A 219 0.16 20.43 -45.53
N LYS A 220 -1.11 20.05 -45.76
CA LYS A 220 -1.87 19.25 -44.77
C LYS A 220 -1.22 17.89 -44.57
N LEU A 221 -0.95 17.50 -43.32
CA LEU A 221 -0.44 16.18 -42.96
C LEU A 221 -1.56 15.11 -42.95
N PRO A 222 -1.24 13.82 -43.20
CA PRO A 222 -2.21 12.76 -43.02
C PRO A 222 -2.74 12.72 -41.57
N PRO A 223 -4.05 12.50 -41.38
CA PRO A 223 -4.64 12.43 -40.05
C PRO A 223 -4.09 11.25 -39.24
N THR A 224 -4.10 11.35 -37.92
CA THR A 224 -3.67 10.28 -37.02
C THR A 224 -4.68 9.13 -37.05
N ILE A 225 -4.17 7.89 -37.11
CA ILE A 225 -5.00 6.68 -37.10
C ILE A 225 -5.28 6.30 -35.63
N PRO A 226 -6.55 6.19 -35.22
CA PRO A 226 -6.88 5.91 -33.82
C PRO A 226 -6.49 4.48 -33.43
N ARG A 227 -5.90 4.34 -32.23
CA ARG A 227 -5.50 3.04 -31.68
C ARG A 227 -6.74 2.17 -31.37
N PRO A 228 -6.73 0.87 -31.72
CA PRO A 228 -7.77 -0.06 -31.32
C PRO A 228 -7.96 -0.10 -29.79
N LYS A 229 -9.21 -0.10 -29.31
CA LYS A 229 -9.52 -0.19 -27.88
C LYS A 229 -9.45 -1.63 -27.41
N VAL A 230 -8.64 -1.89 -26.39
CA VAL A 230 -8.59 -3.20 -25.73
C VAL A 230 -9.63 -3.24 -24.61
N PRO A 231 -10.61 -4.17 -24.63
CA PRO A 231 -11.53 -4.36 -23.52
C PRO A 231 -10.78 -4.78 -22.24
N LYS A 232 -11.13 -4.18 -21.10
CA LYS A 232 -10.48 -4.46 -19.80
C LYS A 232 -10.52 -5.94 -19.40
N ASP A 233 -11.60 -6.64 -19.74
CA ASP A 233 -11.84 -8.04 -19.39
C ASP A 233 -10.84 -9.03 -20.04
N VAL A 234 -10.08 -8.57 -21.04
CA VAL A 234 -9.04 -9.36 -21.72
C VAL A 234 -7.67 -9.20 -21.04
N VAL A 235 -7.47 -8.09 -20.30
CA VAL A 235 -6.19 -7.72 -19.66
C VAL A 235 -6.07 -8.30 -18.25
N GLU A 236 -7.18 -8.45 -17.52
CA GLU A 236 -7.17 -8.79 -16.08
C GLU A 236 -6.91 -10.28 -15.75
N GLY A 237 -6.56 -11.09 -16.75
CA GLY A 237 -6.34 -12.54 -16.60
C GLY A 237 -4.88 -13.00 -16.79
N SER A 238 -3.91 -12.09 -16.86
CA SER A 238 -2.50 -12.41 -17.08
C SER A 238 -1.66 -12.21 -15.81
N GLU A 239 -1.17 -13.32 -15.25
CA GLU A 239 0.06 -13.33 -14.42
C GLU A 239 1.33 -13.27 -15.28
N GLU A 240 1.20 -13.26 -16.61
CA GLU A 240 2.30 -12.96 -17.53
C GLU A 240 2.22 -11.49 -17.93
N GLU A 241 2.96 -10.70 -17.16
CA GLU A 241 3.44 -9.36 -17.46
C GLU A 241 3.94 -9.33 -18.91
N ILE A 242 3.11 -8.82 -19.82
CA ILE A 242 3.56 -8.41 -21.14
C ILE A 242 4.40 -7.16 -20.84
N GLU A 243 5.73 -7.32 -20.80
CA GLU A 243 6.69 -6.22 -20.89
C GLU A 243 6.28 -5.37 -22.10
N MET A 244 5.56 -4.28 -21.82
CA MET A 244 5.45 -3.19 -22.75
C MET A 244 6.78 -2.48 -22.66
N ASP A 245 7.62 -2.75 -23.64
CA ASP A 245 8.78 -1.95 -23.96
C ASP A 245 8.27 -0.54 -24.33
N ASP A 246 8.10 0.28 -23.30
CA ASP A 246 7.85 1.72 -23.40
C ASP A 246 9.18 2.41 -23.75
N GLU A 247 9.74 2.05 -24.90
CA GLU A 247 10.80 2.83 -25.53
C GLU A 247 10.17 3.80 -26.55
N ASP A 248 10.56 5.06 -26.40
CA ASP A 248 10.41 6.19 -27.31
C ASP A 248 9.19 7.13 -27.13
N GLU A 249 9.15 7.82 -25.98
CA GLU A 249 8.71 9.23 -25.92
C GLU A 249 9.92 10.16 -25.72
N ASP A 250 10.82 10.21 -26.70
CA ASP A 250 11.69 11.37 -26.90
C ASP A 250 11.06 12.28 -27.96
N GLU A 251 9.96 12.95 -27.60
CA GLU A 251 9.59 14.22 -28.25
C GLU A 251 10.57 15.29 -27.76
N GLN A 252 11.79 15.26 -28.30
CA GLN A 252 12.72 16.37 -28.18
C GLN A 252 12.18 17.51 -29.06
N SER A 253 11.33 18.32 -28.44
CA SER A 253 10.90 19.62 -28.91
C SER A 253 12.13 20.51 -29.04
N ASP A 254 12.73 20.56 -30.24
CA ASP A 254 13.66 21.62 -30.63
C ASP A 254 12.86 22.93 -30.76
N SER A 255 12.69 23.60 -29.63
CA SER A 255 12.30 25.00 -29.57
C SER A 255 13.58 25.84 -29.51
N ASP A 256 14.16 26.12 -30.66
CA ASP A 256 15.12 27.22 -30.80
C ASP A 256 14.47 28.39 -31.56
N ALA A 257 14.36 29.50 -30.85
CA ALA A 257 14.08 30.85 -31.33
C ALA A 257 15.25 31.76 -30.98
#